data_AF-A0A972F7X8-F1
#
_entry.id   AF-A0A972F7X8-F1
#
_cell.length_a   1.000
_cell.length_b   1.000
_cell.length_c   1.000
_cell.angle_alpha   90.00
_cell.angle_beta   90.00
_cell.angle_gamma   90.00
#
_symmetry.space_group_name_H-M   'P 1'
#
loop_
_entity.id
_entity.type
_entity.pdbx_description
1 polymer ?
#
loop_
_entity_poly.entity_id
_entity_poly.type
_entity_poly.pdbx_seq_one_letter_code
_entity_poly.pdbx_strand_id
1 'polypeptide(L)'
;VNTHTVFGGDHSFYTTFFIFGMNKASYDRLPDDLKAVIDANSGIETSAWVGRVMDEGDEPGRNAAIARNNTIVTIEGEELTRWQTAAQPVIDGWIEEMTGRGIDAATLLSDLRALIAEEAAR
;
A
#
# COMPACT_ATOMS: atom_id res chain seq x y z
N VAL A 1 17.84 6.11 16.08
CA VAL A 1 18.00 5.02 15.08
C VAL A 1 19.06 5.46 14.11
N ASN A 2 20.16 4.71 13.99
CA ASN A 2 21.34 5.11 13.20
C ASN A 2 21.55 4.23 11.95
N THR A 3 20.71 3.20 11.80
CA THR A 3 20.71 2.28 10.67
C THR A 3 19.27 2.07 10.23
N HIS A 4 19.04 2.13 8.92
CA HIS A 4 17.76 1.90 8.28
C HIS A 4 17.93 0.80 7.24
N THR A 5 16.86 0.04 7.02
CA THR A 5 16.82 -1.02 6.02
C THR A 5 15.70 -0.69 5.04
N VAL A 6 16.01 -0.73 3.76
CA VAL A 6 15.03 -0.61 2.67
C VAL A 6 15.10 -1.87 1.81
N PHE A 7 13.99 -2.25 1.19
CA PHE A 7 13.97 -3.34 0.22
C PHE A 7 14.05 -2.74 -1.18
N GLY A 8 14.91 -3.33 -2.03
CA GLY A 8 14.93 -3.02 -3.45
C GLY A 8 13.77 -3.67 -4.19
N GLY A 9 13.66 -3.37 -5.49
CA GLY A 9 12.57 -3.82 -6.34
C GLY A 9 11.83 -2.65 -6.99
N ASP A 10 10.76 -2.98 -7.71
CA ASP A 10 9.84 -2.04 -8.36
C ASP A 10 8.67 -1.62 -7.45
N HIS A 11 8.51 -2.25 -6.28
CA HIS A 11 7.52 -1.89 -5.26
C HIS A 11 8.00 -2.22 -3.84
N SER A 12 7.34 -1.64 -2.82
CA SER A 12 7.66 -1.90 -1.41
C SER A 12 7.42 -3.37 -1.03
N PHE A 13 8.25 -3.90 -0.12
CA PHE A 13 8.13 -5.27 0.40
C PHE A 13 6.81 -5.53 1.14
N TYR A 14 6.27 -4.50 1.79
CA TYR A 14 4.93 -4.53 2.39
C TYR A 14 4.35 -3.12 2.43
N THR A 15 3.05 -3.03 2.60
CA THR A 15 2.36 -1.80 2.95
C THR A 15 1.15 -2.11 3.83
N THR A 16 0.53 -1.08 4.38
CA THR A 16 -0.78 -1.15 5.02
C THR A 16 -1.75 -0.26 4.26
N PHE A 17 -3.03 -0.63 4.20
CA PHE A 17 -4.03 0.19 3.54
C PHE A 17 -4.62 1.21 4.51
N PHE A 18 -4.92 2.40 3.99
CA PHE A 18 -5.66 3.42 4.71
C PHE A 18 -7.08 3.52 4.15
N ILE A 19 -8.05 3.73 5.03
CA ILE A 19 -9.44 3.97 4.64
C ILE A 19 -9.80 5.41 4.97
N PHE A 20 -10.12 6.18 3.94
CA PHE A 20 -10.67 7.53 4.06
C PHE A 20 -12.20 7.41 3.93
N GLY A 21 -12.85 7.08 5.04
CA GLY A 21 -14.28 6.81 5.08
C GLY A 21 -15.11 8.01 5.55
N MET A 22 -16.26 8.24 4.91
CA MET A 22 -17.27 9.20 5.37
C MET A 22 -18.48 8.47 5.95
N ASN A 23 -19.05 9.00 7.03
CA ASN A 23 -20.30 8.48 7.58
C ASN A 23 -21.44 8.61 6.55
N LYS A 24 -22.07 7.47 6.19
CA LYS A 24 -23.12 7.43 5.17
C LYS A 24 -24.29 8.36 5.46
N ALA A 25 -24.82 8.37 6.68
CA ALA A 25 -25.95 9.24 7.03
C ALA A 25 -25.60 10.74 6.98
N SER A 26 -24.33 11.09 7.13
CA SER A 26 -23.87 12.47 7.00
C SER A 26 -23.70 12.86 5.53
N TYR A 27 -23.17 11.96 4.69
CA TYR A 27 -23.13 12.15 3.25
C TYR A 27 -24.54 12.27 2.65
N ASP A 28 -25.47 11.38 3.02
CA ASP A 28 -26.83 11.37 2.47
C ASP A 28 -27.62 12.66 2.80
N ARG A 29 -27.27 13.34 3.89
CA ARG A 29 -27.86 14.62 4.33
C ARG A 29 -27.28 15.86 3.62
N LEU A 30 -26.18 15.72 2.88
CA LEU A 30 -25.65 16.83 2.09
C LEU A 30 -26.63 17.19 0.96
N PRO A 31 -26.77 18.49 0.63
CA PRO A 31 -27.40 18.89 -0.62
C PRO A 31 -26.60 18.36 -1.83
N ASP A 32 -27.28 18.23 -2.98
CA ASP A 32 -26.72 17.54 -4.14
C ASP A 32 -25.46 18.23 -4.71
N ASP A 33 -25.37 19.55 -4.63
CA ASP A 33 -24.19 20.31 -5.04
C ASP A 33 -22.95 19.98 -4.18
N LEU A 34 -23.12 19.79 -2.88
CA LEU A 34 -22.04 19.39 -1.97
C LEU A 34 -21.69 17.90 -2.11
N LYS A 35 -22.67 17.02 -2.38
CA LYS A 35 -22.38 15.63 -2.72
C LYS A 35 -21.52 15.53 -3.96
N ALA A 36 -21.86 16.29 -5.01
CA ALA A 36 -21.07 16.33 -6.23
C ALA A 36 -19.62 16.75 -5.99
N VAL A 37 -19.36 17.69 -5.07
CA VAL A 37 -17.99 18.06 -4.68
C VAL A 37 -17.27 16.91 -3.98
N ILE A 38 -17.93 16.20 -3.05
CA ILE A 38 -17.34 15.04 -2.36
C ILE A 38 -17.02 13.93 -3.37
N ASP A 39 -17.95 13.61 -4.26
CA ASP A 39 -17.78 12.57 -5.26
C ASP A 39 -16.63 12.89 -6.23
N ALA A 40 -16.52 14.16 -6.66
CA ALA A 40 -15.44 14.63 -7.52
C ALA A 40 -14.04 14.60 -6.85
N ASN A 41 -13.98 14.49 -5.51
CA ASN A 41 -12.75 14.39 -4.73
C ASN A 41 -12.67 13.06 -3.95
N SER A 42 -13.33 12.03 -4.47
CA SER A 42 -13.29 10.66 -3.97
C SER A 42 -12.84 9.72 -5.09
N GLY A 43 -12.91 8.40 -4.89
CA GLY A 43 -12.68 7.42 -5.95
C GLY A 43 -11.20 7.18 -6.29
N ILE A 44 -10.96 6.56 -7.45
CA ILE A 44 -9.65 6.00 -7.83
C ILE A 44 -8.60 7.08 -8.04
N GLU A 45 -8.97 8.23 -8.61
CA GLU A 45 -8.07 9.36 -8.84
C GLU A 45 -7.57 9.95 -7.52
N THR A 46 -8.47 10.06 -6.54
CA THR A 46 -8.12 10.52 -5.19
C THR A 46 -7.24 9.50 -4.48
N SER A 47 -7.54 8.21 -4.58
CA SER A 47 -6.68 7.14 -4.04
C SER A 47 -5.27 7.19 -4.63
N ALA A 48 -5.14 7.38 -5.94
CA ALA A 48 -3.84 7.51 -6.61
C ALA A 48 -3.10 8.79 -6.18
N TRP A 49 -3.80 9.90 -6.00
CA TRP A 49 -3.21 11.12 -5.44
C TRP A 49 -2.69 10.91 -4.02
N VAL A 50 -3.47 10.27 -3.14
CA VAL A 50 -3.04 9.99 -1.76
C VAL A 50 -1.81 9.08 -1.74
N GLY A 51 -1.78 8.02 -2.56
CA GLY A 51 -0.62 7.13 -2.69
C GLY A 51 0.65 7.90 -3.04
N ARG A 52 0.58 8.75 -4.08
CA ARG A 52 1.70 9.61 -4.47
C ARG A 52 2.14 10.57 -3.37
N VAL A 53 1.21 11.19 -2.63
CA VAL A 53 1.54 12.07 -1.50
C VAL A 53 2.27 11.30 -0.39
N MET A 54 1.95 10.02 -0.16
CA MET A 54 2.70 9.19 0.78
C MET A 54 4.11 8.90 0.28
N ASP A 55 4.28 8.54 -1.00
CA ASP A 55 5.61 8.31 -1.60
C ASP A 55 6.48 9.58 -1.53
N GLU A 56 5.93 10.73 -1.89
CA GLU A 56 6.60 12.04 -1.77
C GLU A 56 6.93 12.37 -0.29
N GLY A 57 6.11 11.90 0.64
CA GLY A 57 6.28 12.07 2.08
C GLY A 57 7.46 11.28 2.67
N ASP A 58 7.93 10.23 2.00
CA ASP A 58 9.10 9.45 2.43
C ASP A 58 10.42 10.18 2.16
N GLU A 59 10.49 11.02 1.13
CA GLU A 59 11.73 11.71 0.73
C GLU A 59 12.33 12.58 1.85
N PRO A 60 11.55 13.44 2.55
CA PRO A 60 12.08 14.22 3.68
C PRO A 60 12.63 13.34 4.81
N GLY A 61 11.95 12.22 5.11
CA GLY A 61 12.38 11.27 6.14
C GLY A 61 13.72 10.64 5.79
N ARG A 62 13.86 10.18 4.54
CA ARG A 62 15.10 9.63 4.00
C ARG A 62 16.23 10.66 4.02
N ASN A 63 15.97 11.89 3.56
CA ASN A 63 16.95 12.98 3.55
C ASN A 63 17.41 13.35 4.96
N ALA A 64 16.51 13.32 5.94
CA ALA A 64 16.84 13.58 7.33
C ALA A 64 17.68 12.46 7.97
N ALA A 65 17.57 11.22 7.49
CA ALA A 65 18.46 10.12 7.89
C ALA A 65 19.86 10.29 7.29
N ILE A 66 19.94 10.66 6.00
CA ILE A 66 21.21 10.93 5.30
C ILE A 66 21.95 12.11 5.95
N ALA A 67 21.25 13.20 6.25
CA ALA A 67 21.84 14.38 6.89
C ALA A 67 22.42 14.08 8.28
N ARG A 68 21.91 13.06 8.96
CA ARG A 68 22.44 12.56 10.25
C ARG A 68 23.55 11.53 10.09
N ASN A 69 23.97 11.27 8.85
CA ASN A 69 24.99 10.29 8.50
C ASN A 69 24.63 8.86 8.98
N ASN A 70 23.33 8.54 8.96
CA ASN A 70 22.84 7.19 9.24
C ASN A 70 23.18 6.24 8.09
N THR A 71 23.38 4.96 8.40
CA THR A 71 23.53 3.91 7.39
C THR A 71 22.17 3.54 6.81
N ILE A 72 22.05 3.47 5.49
CA ILE A 72 20.87 2.93 4.80
C ILE A 72 21.33 1.69 4.03
N VAL A 73 20.79 0.52 4.40
CA VAL A 73 21.08 -0.76 3.76
C VAL A 73 19.93 -1.13 2.84
N THR A 74 20.22 -1.36 1.56
CA THR A 74 19.23 -1.89 0.61
C THR A 74 19.33 -3.41 0.55
N ILE A 75 18.24 -4.11 0.85
CA ILE A 75 18.11 -5.55 0.67
C ILE A 75 17.69 -5.83 -0.77
N GLU A 76 18.54 -6.54 -1.51
CA GLU A 76 18.36 -6.83 -2.93
C GLU A 76 18.94 -8.23 -3.28
N GLY A 77 18.76 -8.65 -4.54
CA GLY A 77 19.32 -9.91 -5.06
C GLY A 77 18.87 -11.14 -4.27
N GLU A 78 19.81 -12.05 -3.98
CA GLU A 78 19.52 -13.30 -3.26
C GLU A 78 18.95 -13.06 -1.86
N GLU A 79 19.35 -11.98 -1.17
CA GLU A 79 18.82 -11.67 0.15
C GLU A 79 17.35 -11.27 0.06
N LEU A 80 16.96 -10.45 -0.92
CA LEU A 80 15.55 -10.13 -1.15
C LEU A 80 14.72 -11.39 -1.41
N THR A 81 15.21 -12.33 -2.23
CA THR A 81 14.53 -13.62 -2.47
C THR A 81 14.38 -14.44 -1.19
N ARG A 82 15.39 -14.42 -0.30
CA ARG A 82 15.30 -15.08 1.01
C ARG A 82 14.21 -14.45 1.89
N TRP A 83 14.09 -13.13 1.90
CA TRP A 83 13.03 -12.43 2.63
C TRP A 83 11.65 -12.74 2.06
N GLN A 84 11.47 -12.73 0.73
CA GLN A 84 10.22 -13.10 0.07
C GLN A 84 9.80 -14.54 0.42
N THR A 85 10.75 -15.47 0.37
CA THR A 85 10.52 -16.87 0.75
C THR A 85 10.13 -17.00 2.22
N ALA A 86 10.82 -16.28 3.11
CA ALA A 86 10.53 -16.29 4.53
C ALA A 86 9.16 -15.68 4.88
N ALA A 87 8.64 -14.77 4.04
CA ALA A 87 7.34 -14.16 4.21
C ALA A 87 6.17 -14.99 3.64
N GLN A 88 6.45 -15.98 2.77
CA GLN A 88 5.42 -16.80 2.14
C GLN A 88 4.42 -17.43 3.13
N PRO A 89 4.81 -17.95 4.32
CA PRO A 89 3.86 -18.49 5.28
C PRO A 89 2.80 -17.50 5.78
N VAL A 90 3.08 -16.19 5.73
CA VAL A 90 2.10 -15.14 6.08
C VAL A 90 0.98 -15.09 5.04
N ILE A 91 1.35 -15.20 3.76
CA ILE A 91 0.41 -15.22 2.64
C ILE A 91 -0.42 -16.51 2.70
N ASP A 92 0.24 -17.65 2.90
CA ASP A 92 -0.43 -18.96 2.96
C ASP A 92 -1.42 -19.02 4.14
N GLY A 93 -1.01 -18.54 5.31
CA GLY A 93 -1.88 -18.47 6.49
C GLY A 93 -3.10 -17.56 6.27
N TRP A 94 -2.93 -16.42 5.59
CA TRP A 94 -4.06 -15.55 5.24
C TRP A 94 -5.03 -16.22 4.27
N ILE A 95 -4.52 -16.96 3.26
CA ILE A 95 -5.35 -17.71 2.33
C ILE A 95 -6.16 -18.77 3.09
N GLU A 96 -5.53 -19.53 3.99
CA GLU A 96 -6.19 -20.53 4.81
C GLU A 96 -7.29 -19.90 5.69
N GLU A 97 -6.97 -18.81 6.40
CA GLU A 97 -7.91 -18.11 7.27
C GLU A 97 -9.14 -17.61 6.49
N MET A 98 -8.92 -16.92 5.37
CA MET A 98 -10.01 -16.34 4.58
C MET A 98 -10.84 -17.44 3.89
N THR A 99 -10.20 -18.50 3.40
CA THR A 99 -10.90 -19.67 2.84
C THR A 99 -11.78 -20.34 3.89
N GLY A 100 -11.28 -20.49 5.13
CA GLY A 100 -12.05 -21.00 6.26
C GLY A 100 -13.28 -20.13 6.61
N ARG A 101 -13.25 -18.85 6.22
CA ARG A 101 -14.38 -17.91 6.34
C ARG A 101 -15.31 -17.91 5.14
N GLY A 102 -15.10 -18.79 4.16
CA GLY A 102 -15.89 -18.89 2.93
C GLY A 102 -15.58 -17.81 1.89
N ILE A 103 -14.42 -17.15 2.01
CA ILE A 103 -13.94 -16.14 1.05
C ILE A 103 -12.97 -16.81 0.08
N ASP A 104 -13.13 -16.57 -1.22
CA ASP A 104 -12.18 -17.02 -2.24
C ASP A 104 -10.89 -16.19 -2.22
N ALA A 105 -10.05 -16.49 -1.23
CA ALA A 105 -8.82 -15.76 -0.95
C ALA A 105 -7.78 -15.89 -2.07
N ALA A 106 -7.76 -17.04 -2.76
CA ALA A 106 -6.85 -17.27 -3.87
C ALA A 106 -7.14 -16.33 -5.04
N THR A 107 -8.42 -16.18 -5.40
CA THR A 107 -8.87 -15.24 -6.44
C THR A 107 -8.57 -13.79 -6.01
N LEU A 108 -8.90 -13.40 -4.77
CA LEU A 108 -8.61 -12.04 -4.28
C LEU A 108 -7.12 -11.68 -4.33
N LEU A 109 -6.23 -12.61 -3.97
CA LEU A 109 -4.78 -12.38 -4.04
C LEU A 109 -4.31 -12.26 -5.49
N SER A 110 -4.83 -13.09 -6.38
CA SER A 110 -4.53 -13.03 -7.82
C SER A 110 -4.97 -11.69 -8.41
N ASP A 111 -6.19 -11.26 -8.12
CA ASP A 111 -6.76 -10.00 -8.61
C ASP A 111 -5.96 -8.80 -8.07
N LEU A 112 -5.60 -8.80 -6.79
CA LEU A 112 -4.77 -7.75 -6.20
C LEU A 112 -3.42 -7.62 -6.92
N ARG A 113 -2.74 -8.75 -7.17
CA ARG A 113 -1.45 -8.75 -7.87
C ARG A 113 -1.58 -8.25 -9.31
N ALA A 114 -2.66 -8.62 -9.99
CA ALA A 114 -2.95 -8.15 -11.35
C ALA A 114 -3.19 -6.63 -11.37
N LEU A 115 -4.00 -6.11 -10.44
CA LEU A 115 -4.29 -4.67 -10.33
C LEU A 115 -3.04 -3.86 -10.00
N ILE A 116 -2.17 -4.35 -9.10
CA ILE A 116 -0.88 -3.69 -8.81
C ILE A 116 -0.02 -3.60 -10.07
N ALA A 117 0.07 -4.70 -10.84
CA ALA A 117 0.85 -4.70 -12.08
C ALA A 117 0.26 -3.78 -13.15
N GLU A 118 -1.06 -3.71 -13.26
CA GLU A 118 -1.76 -2.80 -14.18
C GLU A 118 -1.50 -1.33 -13.83
N GLU A 119 -1.71 -0.95 -12.56
CA GLU A 119 -1.52 0.45 -12.13
C GLU A 119 -0.04 0.86 -12.13
N ALA A 120 0.90 -0.07 -11.88
CA ALA A 120 2.34 0.22 -12.01
C ALA A 120 2.78 0.46 -13.46
N ALA A 121 2.02 -0.02 -14.45
CA ALA A 121 2.30 0.16 -15.87
C ALA A 121 1.66 1.42 -16.48
N ARG A 122 0.82 2.13 -15.72
CA ARG A 122 0.06 3.30 -16.16
C ARG A 122 0.87 4.59 -16.12
#